data_AF-A0A947C7R1-F1
#
_entry.id   AF-A0A947C7R1-F1
#
_cell.length_a   1.000
_cell.length_b   1.000
_cell.length_c   1.000
_cell.angle_alpha   90.00
_cell.angle_beta   90.00
_cell.angle_gamma   90.00
#
_symmetry.space_group_name_H-M   'P 1'
#
loop_
_entity.id
_entity.type
_entity.pdbx_description
1 polymer ?
#
loop_
_entity_poly.entity_id
_entity_poly.type
_entity_poly.pdbx_seq_one_letter_code
_entity_poly.pdbx_strand_id
1 'polypeptide(L)'
;MAKQDPQIDRFSLAIRLSPLLASLILAVLWIAGAPSPIPDLRFSAPVVARPGTTIGLRTWQLDENDQGHTVVLSPPVAVELRNEAGMPVARTELAESLVQGREGQLLIPSGLDGPMSLLATAKVDGREVSVTRTVHVRESIDSRLPSGRTVTSFQAYELGPIRVSNPEPAVELLDPRVEEGACVPELRCVLSVWVGQQDIRVRLRSLAGVQVEPESVEPSRGFARFPIVVSGGEGRVDVEALDPKGALLAAREVRLPLVPGGIVARAAAKGGRIRVDWQQLGDSDAVLVDVFQGRRWVKALSLSREHPHLAVPGPGVWRLQIRADLFSDNTAGVTSFVVADRAGIDRAQAAARFVLADADRQGLDPLALAILDGVVPEASVEEAIAALFAVPSFDVVSVGSGMSSRLGVDQALALEQERRRWQAAAAIFLIGLIVAAVLLRVEILARTRARRLLDALGDGESPPPSTSSSGRGLWAFVLLVFVLMAVLALSKRWF
;
A
#
# COMPACT_ATOMS: atom_id res chain seq x y z
N MET A 1 12.25 15.31 -80.06
CA MET A 1 12.55 15.22 -78.61
C MET A 1 11.64 16.20 -77.89
N ALA A 2 10.56 15.70 -77.27
CA ALA A 2 9.56 16.52 -76.60
C ALA A 2 10.12 17.04 -75.26
N LYS A 3 10.05 18.36 -75.07
CA LYS A 3 10.47 19.06 -73.85
C LYS A 3 9.49 18.66 -72.75
N GLN A 4 9.92 17.81 -71.81
CA GLN A 4 9.14 17.47 -70.62
C GLN A 4 8.82 18.75 -69.85
N ASP A 5 7.53 18.94 -69.59
CA ASP A 5 6.95 20.14 -68.98
C ASP A 5 7.31 20.16 -67.47
N PRO A 6 7.99 21.18 -66.94
CA PRO A 6 8.45 21.25 -65.53
C PRO A 6 7.32 21.31 -64.48
N GLN A 7 6.06 21.13 -64.90
CA GLN A 7 4.88 21.17 -64.04
C GLN A 7 4.45 19.79 -63.52
N ILE A 8 4.78 18.68 -64.19
CA ILE A 8 4.46 17.32 -63.69
C ILE A 8 5.31 17.00 -62.44
N ASP A 9 6.53 17.54 -62.36
CA ASP A 9 7.42 17.40 -61.20
C ASP A 9 6.91 18.08 -59.93
N ARG A 10 6.11 19.15 -60.04
CA ARG A 10 5.58 19.86 -58.86
C ARG A 10 4.39 19.13 -58.23
N PHE A 11 3.59 18.42 -59.03
CA PHE A 11 2.47 17.63 -58.54
C PHE A 11 2.94 16.31 -57.89
N SER A 12 3.96 15.67 -58.46
CA SER A 12 4.59 14.48 -57.86
C SER A 12 5.28 14.83 -56.53
N LEU A 13 5.87 16.03 -56.42
CA LEU A 13 6.44 16.55 -55.17
C LEU A 13 5.38 16.73 -54.07
N ALA A 14 4.22 17.29 -54.40
CA ALA A 14 3.12 17.50 -53.45
C ALA A 14 2.56 16.17 -52.90
N ILE A 15 2.45 15.15 -53.75
CA ILE A 15 2.00 13.81 -53.34
C ILE A 15 3.05 13.13 -52.45
N ARG A 16 4.35 13.27 -52.77
CA ARG A 16 5.47 12.73 -51.96
C ARG A 16 5.63 13.42 -50.60
N LEU A 17 5.22 14.68 -50.48
CA LEU A 17 5.28 15.44 -49.23
C LEU A 17 4.08 15.19 -48.29
N SER A 18 2.98 14.60 -48.78
CA SER A 18 1.79 14.33 -47.98
C SER A 18 2.02 13.38 -46.78
N PRO A 19 2.78 12.27 -46.88
CA PRO A 19 3.09 11.44 -45.71
C PRO A 19 4.00 12.16 -44.71
N LEU A 20 4.93 13.02 -45.17
CA LEU A 20 5.75 13.84 -44.27
C LEU A 20 4.90 14.85 -43.49
N LEU A 21 3.92 15.47 -44.16
CA LEU A 21 3.00 16.41 -43.52
C LEU A 21 2.09 15.70 -42.51
N ALA A 22 1.57 14.52 -42.85
CA ALA A 22 0.79 13.69 -41.93
C ALA A 22 1.62 13.24 -40.73
N SER A 23 2.87 12.79 -40.94
CA SER A 23 3.80 12.43 -39.86
C SER A 23 4.15 13.62 -38.97
N LEU A 24 4.30 14.82 -39.53
CA LEU A 24 4.53 16.04 -38.75
C LEU A 24 3.31 16.40 -37.88
N ILE A 25 2.09 16.31 -38.45
CA ILE A 25 0.84 16.54 -37.71
C ILE A 25 0.68 15.51 -36.58
N LEU A 26 0.96 14.23 -36.86
CA LEU A 26 0.93 13.17 -35.85
C LEU A 26 1.99 13.36 -34.78
N ALA A 27 3.22 13.78 -35.13
CA ALA A 27 4.27 14.08 -34.17
C ALA A 27 3.91 15.28 -33.28
N VAL A 28 3.32 16.34 -33.85
CA VAL A 28 2.83 17.50 -33.10
C VAL A 28 1.68 17.11 -32.18
N LEU A 29 0.74 16.28 -32.64
CA LEU A 29 -0.35 15.75 -31.82
C LEU A 29 0.16 14.84 -30.70
N TRP A 30 1.17 14.02 -30.97
CA TRP A 30 1.77 13.12 -29.99
C TRP A 30 2.53 13.89 -28.90
N ILE A 31 3.35 14.88 -29.28
CA ILE A 31 4.07 15.75 -28.33
C ILE A 31 3.10 16.64 -27.54
N ALA A 32 1.99 17.06 -28.14
CA ALA A 32 0.95 17.84 -27.45
C ALA A 32 0.04 16.98 -26.55
N GLY A 33 -0.10 15.69 -26.84
CA GLY A 33 -0.99 14.75 -26.17
C GLY A 33 -0.32 13.90 -25.08
N ALA A 34 1.01 13.76 -25.08
CA ALA A 34 1.72 13.02 -24.04
C ALA A 34 1.58 13.76 -22.68
N PRO A 35 0.83 13.21 -21.71
CA PRO A 35 0.73 13.83 -20.40
C PRO A 35 2.12 13.87 -19.77
N SER A 36 2.50 15.00 -19.18
CA SER A 36 3.68 15.03 -18.32
C SER A 36 3.46 14.05 -17.17
N PRO A 37 4.46 13.24 -16.77
CA PRO A 37 4.34 12.40 -15.58
C PRO A 37 3.98 13.31 -14.40
N ILE A 38 2.84 13.02 -13.78
CA ILE A 38 2.34 13.77 -12.62
C ILE A 38 2.83 13.03 -11.38
N PRO A 39 3.55 13.70 -10.46
CA PRO A 39 4.05 13.04 -9.28
C PRO A 39 2.90 12.51 -8.39
N ASP A 40 2.92 11.19 -8.10
CA ASP A 40 1.92 10.50 -7.29
C ASP A 40 2.34 10.47 -5.82
N LEU A 41 2.09 11.58 -5.09
CA LEU A 41 2.26 11.62 -3.64
C LEU A 41 1.13 10.83 -2.96
N ARG A 42 1.50 9.87 -2.12
CA ARG A 42 0.60 9.05 -1.31
C ARG A 42 0.76 9.36 0.16
N PHE A 43 -0.37 9.40 0.86
CA PHE A 43 -0.42 9.70 2.28
C PHE A 43 -1.32 8.72 3.03
N SER A 44 -0.74 8.04 4.02
CA SER A 44 -1.41 7.15 4.94
C SER A 44 -1.50 7.78 6.33
N ALA A 45 -2.72 7.86 6.85
CA ALA A 45 -3.06 8.37 8.16
C ALA A 45 -4.37 7.73 8.67
N PRO A 46 -4.60 7.67 10.00
CA PRO A 46 -5.85 7.21 10.57
C PRO A 46 -7.06 8.02 10.11
N VAL A 47 -8.22 7.36 10.03
CA VAL A 47 -9.51 8.02 9.77
C VAL A 47 -10.11 8.62 11.05
N VAL A 48 -9.68 8.14 12.21
CA VAL A 48 -10.18 8.60 13.51
C VAL A 48 -9.01 8.87 14.46
N ALA A 49 -9.17 9.85 15.34
CA ALA A 49 -8.19 10.19 16.35
C ALA A 49 -8.87 10.63 17.65
N ARG A 50 -8.16 10.52 18.79
CA ARG A 50 -8.63 11.06 20.07
C ARG A 50 -7.92 12.38 20.37
N PRO A 51 -8.61 13.39 20.92
CA PRO A 51 -7.98 14.61 21.41
C PRO A 51 -6.86 14.28 22.42
N GLY A 52 -5.77 15.04 22.39
CA GLY A 52 -4.63 14.86 23.30
C GLY A 52 -3.76 13.63 23.01
N THR A 53 -4.01 12.90 21.93
CA THR A 53 -3.22 11.71 21.54
C THR A 53 -2.43 11.94 20.26
N THR A 54 -1.48 11.06 19.95
CA THR A 54 -0.76 11.10 18.69
C THR A 54 -1.37 10.15 17.66
N ILE A 55 -1.22 10.49 16.38
CA ILE A 55 -1.49 9.62 15.24
C ILE A 55 -0.21 9.32 14.47
N GLY A 56 -0.07 8.09 13.98
CA GLY A 56 1.01 7.69 13.07
C GLY A 56 0.75 8.20 11.65
N LEU A 57 1.82 8.56 10.94
CA LEU A 57 1.76 9.12 9.59
C LEU A 57 2.84 8.51 8.70
N ARG A 58 2.50 8.19 7.45
CA ARG A 58 3.46 7.78 6.41
C ARG A 58 3.13 8.43 5.08
N THR A 59 4.16 8.84 4.34
CA THR A 59 4.01 9.37 2.98
C THR A 59 5.09 8.82 2.07
N TRP A 60 4.77 8.64 0.80
CA TRP A 60 5.74 8.21 -0.20
C TRP A 60 5.27 8.67 -1.57
N GLN A 61 6.19 8.76 -2.52
CA GLN A 61 5.87 9.03 -3.92
C GLN A 61 6.17 7.79 -4.75
N LEU A 62 5.29 7.48 -5.70
CA LEU A 62 5.61 6.52 -6.76
C LEU A 62 6.05 7.28 -8.01
N ASP A 63 7.11 6.78 -8.63
CA ASP A 63 7.65 7.30 -9.89
C ASP A 63 8.16 6.16 -10.77
N GLU A 64 8.51 6.44 -12.02
CA GLU A 64 9.17 5.49 -12.93
C GLU A 64 10.62 5.92 -13.18
N ASN A 65 11.56 4.99 -13.09
CA ASN A 65 12.96 5.27 -13.43
C ASN A 65 13.18 5.25 -14.96
N ASP A 66 14.41 5.56 -15.40
CA ASP A 66 14.80 5.58 -16.81
C ASP A 66 14.61 4.24 -17.56
N GLN A 67 14.45 3.14 -16.81
CA GLN A 67 14.21 1.79 -17.34
C GLN A 67 12.72 1.42 -17.34
N GLY A 68 11.83 2.31 -16.90
CA GLY A 68 10.39 2.07 -16.77
C GLY A 68 9.99 1.23 -15.55
N HIS A 69 10.89 1.06 -14.57
CA HIS A 69 10.55 0.38 -13.31
C HIS A 69 9.98 1.36 -12.29
N THR A 70 8.94 0.95 -11.58
CA THR A 70 8.38 1.74 -10.47
C THR A 70 9.37 1.85 -9.32
N VAL A 71 9.67 3.07 -8.90
CA VAL A 71 10.52 3.39 -7.75
C VAL A 71 9.73 4.17 -6.70
N VAL A 72 10.12 4.00 -5.44
CA VAL A 72 9.56 4.74 -4.31
C VAL A 72 10.50 5.89 -3.98
N LEU A 73 9.97 7.12 -4.05
CA LEU A 73 10.67 8.34 -3.68
C LEU A 73 10.18 8.86 -2.33
N SER A 74 11.05 9.60 -1.65
CA SER A 74 10.83 10.13 -0.30
C SER A 74 11.01 11.66 -0.27
N PRO A 75 10.18 12.45 -0.99
CA PRO A 75 10.31 13.92 -0.90
C PRO A 75 10.07 14.38 0.55
N PRO A 76 10.67 15.51 1.00
CA PRO A 76 10.32 16.10 2.28
C PRO A 76 8.83 16.45 2.33
N VAL A 77 8.15 16.08 3.42
CA VAL A 77 6.71 16.30 3.58
C VAL A 77 6.40 16.96 4.92
N ALA A 78 5.65 18.05 4.86
CA ALA A 78 5.02 18.68 6.02
C ALA A 78 3.55 18.25 6.08
N VAL A 79 3.04 17.98 7.28
CA VAL A 79 1.63 17.61 7.51
C VAL A 79 0.99 18.60 8.47
N GLU A 80 -0.16 19.13 8.09
CA GLU A 80 -0.98 20.03 8.89
C GLU A 80 -2.34 19.40 9.21
N LEU A 81 -2.81 19.53 10.45
CA LEU A 81 -4.19 19.32 10.82
C LEU A 81 -4.92 20.66 10.73
N ARG A 82 -6.02 20.70 9.99
CA ARG A 82 -6.85 21.89 9.76
C ARG A 82 -8.26 21.66 10.25
N ASN A 83 -8.85 22.68 10.85
CA ASN A 83 -10.27 22.68 11.22
C ASN A 83 -11.19 22.86 10.00
N GLU A 84 -12.51 22.86 10.22
CA GLU A 84 -13.50 23.06 9.15
C GLU A 84 -13.36 24.41 8.43
N ALA A 85 -12.85 25.45 9.12
CA ALA A 85 -12.54 26.75 8.53
C ALA A 85 -11.23 26.77 7.72
N GLY A 86 -10.54 25.63 7.62
CA GLY A 86 -9.26 25.50 6.90
C GLY A 86 -8.05 26.06 7.65
N MET A 87 -8.19 26.46 8.92
CA MET A 87 -7.10 27.01 9.72
C MET A 87 -6.25 25.88 10.32
N PRO A 88 -4.91 25.96 10.26
CA PRO A 88 -4.03 24.96 10.85
C PRO A 88 -4.09 25.02 12.38
N VAL A 89 -4.33 23.87 13.01
CA VAL A 89 -4.40 23.70 14.47
C VAL A 89 -3.25 22.85 15.02
N ALA A 90 -2.59 22.06 14.17
CA ALA A 90 -1.37 21.33 14.49
C ALA A 90 -0.55 21.09 13.22
N ARG A 91 0.77 20.90 13.38
CA ARG A 91 1.68 20.60 12.27
C ARG A 91 2.82 19.69 12.69
N THR A 92 3.38 18.95 11.74
CA THR A 92 4.57 18.12 11.91
C THR A 92 5.34 18.01 10.60
N GLU A 93 6.63 17.73 10.66
CA GLU A 93 7.45 17.37 9.50
C GLU A 93 7.80 15.88 9.60
N LEU A 94 7.67 15.17 8.49
CA LEU A 94 7.94 13.73 8.46
C LEU A 94 9.42 13.47 8.20
N ALA A 95 10.01 12.57 9.00
CA ALA A 95 11.40 12.17 8.88
C ALA A 95 11.60 11.19 7.72
N GLU A 96 12.84 11.06 7.24
CA GLU A 96 13.20 9.99 6.31
C GLU A 96 13.06 8.63 6.96
N SER A 97 12.39 7.70 6.27
CA SER A 97 12.39 6.31 6.68
C SER A 97 13.70 5.64 6.27
N LEU A 98 14.21 4.75 7.12
CA LEU A 98 15.35 3.89 6.80
C LEU A 98 15.02 2.81 5.75
N VAL A 99 13.73 2.62 5.45
CA VAL A 99 13.27 1.64 4.45
C VAL A 99 12.74 2.36 3.22
N GLN A 100 11.58 3.01 3.33
CA GLN A 100 10.88 3.65 2.21
C GLN A 100 9.98 4.79 2.68
N GLY A 101 9.95 5.88 1.93
CA GLY A 101 9.08 7.03 2.18
C GLY A 101 9.54 7.92 3.34
N ARG A 102 8.58 8.69 3.85
CA ARG A 102 8.67 9.49 5.08
C ARG A 102 7.71 8.96 6.12
N GLU A 103 8.05 9.18 7.37
CA GLU A 103 7.31 8.65 8.52
C GLU A 103 7.34 9.61 9.70
N GLY A 104 6.38 9.45 10.60
CA GLY A 104 6.37 10.20 11.84
C GLY A 104 5.07 10.10 12.60
N GLN A 105 4.80 11.14 13.37
CA GLN A 105 3.61 11.27 14.19
C GLN A 105 3.14 12.72 14.26
N LEU A 106 1.85 12.91 14.52
CA LEU A 106 1.23 14.21 14.78
C LEU A 106 0.46 14.16 16.10
N LEU A 107 0.69 15.14 16.97
CA LEU A 107 -0.11 15.34 18.18
C LEU A 107 -1.43 16.02 17.82
N ILE A 108 -2.53 15.42 18.24
CA ILE A 108 -3.87 16.01 18.14
C ILE A 108 -4.10 16.87 19.39
N PRO A 109 -4.30 18.19 19.25
CA PRO A 109 -4.59 19.06 20.39
C PRO A 109 -5.78 18.57 21.22
N SER A 110 -5.74 18.82 22.53
CA SER A 110 -6.88 18.56 23.42
C SER A 110 -8.05 19.51 23.11
N GLY A 111 -9.27 19.09 23.46
CA GLY A 111 -10.47 19.91 23.29
C GLY A 111 -10.99 20.03 21.86
N LEU A 112 -10.38 19.33 20.89
CA LEU A 112 -10.92 19.22 19.53
C LEU A 112 -12.07 18.22 19.48
N ASP A 113 -13.10 18.52 18.68
CA ASP A 113 -14.20 17.61 18.39
C ASP A 113 -14.68 17.85 16.95
N GLY A 114 -15.07 16.78 16.26
CA GLY A 114 -15.62 16.83 14.90
C GLY A 114 -14.64 16.48 13.77
N PRO A 115 -15.07 16.64 12.52
CA PRO A 115 -14.26 16.35 11.35
C PRO A 115 -13.17 17.43 11.15
N MET A 116 -11.99 16.97 10.79
CA MET A 116 -10.81 17.78 10.52
C MET A 116 -10.16 17.28 9.23
N SER A 117 -9.26 18.10 8.67
CA SER A 117 -8.54 17.76 7.43
C SER A 117 -7.05 17.67 7.71
N LEU A 118 -6.44 16.54 7.36
CA LEU A 118 -4.98 16.36 7.32
C LEU A 118 -4.49 16.71 5.92
N LEU A 119 -3.65 17.73 5.82
CA LEU A 119 -3.01 18.17 4.57
C LEU A 119 -1.53 17.80 4.62
N ALA A 120 -1.09 16.89 3.75
CA ALA A 120 0.31 16.55 3.54
C ALA A 120 0.82 17.28 2.29
N THR A 121 1.88 18.06 2.42
CA THR A 121 2.43 18.89 1.34
C THR A 121 3.90 18.56 1.09
N ALA A 122 4.25 18.34 -0.17
CA ALA A 122 5.61 18.06 -0.63
C ALA A 122 5.99 18.94 -1.82
N LYS A 123 7.29 19.15 -2.01
CA LYS A 123 7.84 19.78 -3.22
C LYS A 123 8.53 18.73 -4.07
N VAL A 124 7.98 18.45 -5.24
CA VAL A 124 8.42 17.40 -6.17
C VAL A 124 8.68 18.05 -7.52
N ASP A 125 9.90 17.91 -8.05
CA ASP A 125 10.33 18.52 -9.33
C ASP A 125 10.03 20.03 -9.42
N GLY A 126 10.22 20.72 -8.30
CA GLY A 126 9.95 22.17 -8.19
C GLY A 126 8.46 22.54 -8.10
N ARG A 127 7.55 21.57 -8.17
CA ARG A 127 6.09 21.75 -8.04
C ARG A 127 5.63 21.38 -6.63
N GLU A 128 4.64 22.11 -6.13
CA GLU A 128 3.99 21.78 -4.87
C GLU A 128 2.87 20.76 -5.12
N VAL A 129 2.90 19.66 -4.38
CA VAL A 129 1.91 18.58 -4.45
C VAL A 129 1.35 18.38 -3.05
N SER A 130 0.03 18.25 -2.94
CA SER A 130 -0.63 18.16 -1.63
C SER A 130 -1.76 17.15 -1.58
N VAL A 131 -1.72 16.24 -0.60
CA VAL A 131 -2.76 15.25 -0.33
C VAL A 131 -3.58 15.67 0.88
N THR A 132 -4.90 15.72 0.73
CA THR A 132 -5.83 15.98 1.83
C THR A 132 -6.60 14.72 2.21
N ARG A 133 -6.72 14.45 3.50
CA ARG A 133 -7.51 13.34 4.05
C ARG A 133 -8.33 13.82 5.25
N THR A 134 -9.60 13.41 5.30
CA THR A 134 -10.44 13.66 6.48
C THR A 134 -10.04 12.77 7.64
N VAL A 135 -9.98 13.36 8.84
CA VAL A 135 -9.85 12.66 10.12
C VAL A 135 -10.98 13.09 11.05
N HIS A 136 -11.59 12.16 11.77
CA HIS A 136 -12.62 12.44 12.75
C HIS A 136 -12.04 12.40 14.15
N VAL A 137 -12.04 13.55 14.83
CA VAL A 137 -11.47 13.70 16.17
C VAL A 137 -12.60 13.62 17.19
N ARG A 138 -12.58 12.60 18.06
CA ARG A 138 -13.60 12.39 19.11
C ARG A 138 -13.00 11.66 20.31
N GLU A 139 -13.47 11.95 21.52
CA GLU A 139 -12.98 11.30 22.74
C GLU A 139 -13.41 9.83 22.84
N SER A 140 -14.68 9.55 22.51
CA SER A 140 -15.30 8.22 22.65
C SER A 140 -15.14 7.31 21.44
N ILE A 141 -14.39 7.71 20.40
CA ILE A 141 -14.28 6.91 19.18
C ILE A 141 -13.19 5.84 19.30
N ASP A 142 -13.57 4.61 18.96
CA ASP A 142 -12.63 3.51 18.77
C ASP A 142 -12.30 3.35 17.29
N SER A 143 -11.00 3.14 17.03
CA SER A 143 -10.50 2.84 15.69
C SER A 143 -11.11 1.53 15.20
N ARG A 144 -11.84 1.63 14.09
CA ARG A 144 -12.38 0.49 13.34
C ARG A 144 -11.44 0.08 12.20
N LEU A 145 -10.13 0.31 12.34
CA LEU A 145 -9.20 -0.18 11.32
C LEU A 145 -9.47 -1.68 11.11
N PRO A 146 -9.67 -2.11 9.85
CA PRO A 146 -9.82 -3.52 9.54
C PRO A 146 -8.63 -4.27 10.13
N SER A 147 -8.94 -5.35 10.81
CA SER A 147 -7.94 -6.27 11.29
C SER A 147 -8.27 -7.65 10.73
N GLY A 148 -7.24 -8.35 10.35
CA GLY A 148 -7.27 -9.72 9.87
C GLY A 148 -6.10 -9.92 8.93
N ARG A 149 -5.34 -11.00 9.12
CA ARG A 149 -4.44 -11.48 8.07
C ARG A 149 -5.24 -12.31 7.08
N THR A 150 -5.14 -12.00 5.80
CA THR A 150 -5.68 -12.89 4.76
C THR A 150 -4.82 -14.15 4.70
N VAL A 151 -5.35 -15.28 5.17
CA VAL A 151 -4.66 -16.57 5.18
C VAL A 151 -5.49 -17.64 4.47
N THR A 152 -4.82 -18.62 3.89
CA THR A 152 -5.48 -19.83 3.38
C THR A 152 -5.84 -20.77 4.53
N SER A 153 -6.72 -21.75 4.28
CA SER A 153 -7.09 -22.77 5.28
C SER A 153 -5.90 -23.59 5.80
N PHE A 154 -4.83 -23.71 5.01
CA PHE A 154 -3.60 -24.42 5.40
C PHE A 154 -2.67 -23.58 6.29
N GLN A 155 -2.89 -22.26 6.35
CA GLN A 155 -2.09 -21.30 7.11
C GLN A 155 -2.80 -20.81 8.38
N ALA A 156 -4.08 -21.15 8.54
CA ALA A 156 -4.85 -20.79 9.72
C ALA A 156 -4.45 -21.65 10.92
N TYR A 157 -4.44 -21.03 12.10
CA TYR A 157 -4.32 -21.76 13.36
C TYR A 157 -5.57 -22.62 13.56
N GLU A 158 -5.37 -23.92 13.73
CA GLU A 158 -6.44 -24.85 14.07
C GLU A 158 -6.01 -25.74 15.21
N LEU A 159 -6.94 -25.93 16.14
CA LEU A 159 -6.72 -26.67 17.35
C LEU A 159 -7.73 -27.83 17.42
N GLY A 160 -7.24 -29.07 17.26
CA GLY A 160 -8.08 -30.28 17.29
C GLY A 160 -8.72 -30.51 18.66
N PRO A 161 -9.53 -31.54 18.90
CA PRO A 161 -9.98 -31.89 20.25
C PRO A 161 -8.86 -32.54 21.08
N ILE A 162 -8.92 -32.41 22.41
CA ILE A 162 -8.07 -33.23 23.31
C ILE A 162 -8.56 -34.67 23.25
N ARG A 163 -7.65 -35.60 22.93
CA ARG A 163 -7.88 -37.05 22.91
C ARG A 163 -7.24 -37.66 24.14
N VAL A 164 -8.05 -38.14 25.07
CA VAL A 164 -7.58 -38.77 26.31
C VAL A 164 -7.32 -40.25 26.05
N SER A 165 -6.12 -40.73 26.39
CA SER A 165 -5.73 -42.15 26.25
C SER A 165 -5.91 -42.92 27.56
N ASN A 166 -5.79 -42.26 28.71
CA ASN A 166 -6.06 -42.83 30.03
C ASN A 166 -6.93 -41.86 30.83
N PRO A 167 -8.12 -42.26 31.32
CA PRO A 167 -9.01 -41.37 32.06
C PRO A 167 -8.44 -40.91 33.42
N GLU A 168 -7.43 -41.60 33.96
CA GLU A 168 -6.73 -41.16 35.17
C GLU A 168 -5.19 -41.16 35.00
N PRO A 169 -4.50 -40.05 35.29
CA PRO A 169 -5.03 -38.73 35.65
C PRO A 169 -5.68 -37.99 34.46
N ALA A 170 -6.75 -37.23 34.74
CA ALA A 170 -7.44 -36.44 33.73
C ALA A 170 -6.58 -35.23 33.31
N VAL A 171 -6.17 -35.19 32.04
CA VAL A 171 -5.52 -34.01 31.44
C VAL A 171 -6.61 -33.07 30.93
N GLU A 172 -6.94 -32.06 31.73
CA GLU A 172 -7.96 -31.07 31.41
C GLU A 172 -7.43 -29.92 30.52
N LEU A 173 -6.12 -29.68 30.56
CA LEU A 173 -5.50 -28.52 29.93
C LEU A 173 -4.29 -28.91 29.09
N LEU A 174 -4.38 -28.61 27.80
CA LEU A 174 -3.29 -28.71 26.84
C LEU A 174 -3.50 -27.63 25.78
N ASP A 175 -3.00 -26.43 26.07
CA ASP A 175 -3.24 -25.21 25.29
C ASP A 175 -1.96 -24.71 24.61
N PRO A 176 -1.72 -25.07 23.33
CA PRO A 176 -0.52 -24.73 22.58
C PRO A 176 -0.65 -23.40 21.85
N ARG A 177 0.34 -22.51 22.02
CA ARG A 177 0.32 -21.14 21.51
C ARG A 177 1.65 -20.77 20.88
N VAL A 178 1.62 -20.14 19.70
CA VAL A 178 2.83 -19.63 19.03
C VAL A 178 3.15 -18.24 19.54
N GLU A 179 4.21 -18.07 20.32
CA GLU A 179 4.50 -16.80 21.04
C GLU A 179 4.62 -15.59 20.09
N GLU A 180 5.15 -15.80 18.89
CA GLU A 180 5.28 -14.76 17.86
C GLU A 180 4.01 -14.57 17.01
N GLY A 181 2.91 -15.21 17.39
CA GLY A 181 1.60 -15.18 16.72
C GLY A 181 1.52 -16.04 15.46
N ALA A 182 2.60 -16.10 14.68
CA ALA A 182 2.73 -17.02 13.55
C ALA A 182 4.18 -17.47 13.37
N CYS A 183 4.35 -18.65 12.76
CA CYS A 183 5.64 -19.12 12.31
C CYS A 183 5.90 -18.66 10.87
N VAL A 184 7.14 -18.23 10.62
CA VAL A 184 7.62 -17.98 9.26
C VAL A 184 8.46 -19.19 8.86
N PRO A 185 8.19 -19.81 7.68
CA PRO A 185 8.97 -20.96 7.23
C PRO A 185 10.48 -20.70 7.25
N GLU A 186 11.24 -21.72 7.65
CA GLU A 186 12.70 -21.70 7.82
C GLU A 186 13.24 -20.75 8.91
N LEU A 187 12.37 -20.05 9.63
CA LEU A 187 12.74 -19.24 10.80
C LEU A 187 12.26 -19.89 12.09
N ARG A 188 12.99 -19.62 13.17
CA ARG A 188 12.68 -20.15 14.50
C ARG A 188 11.53 -19.37 15.14
N CYS A 189 10.48 -20.08 15.51
CA CYS A 189 9.39 -19.62 16.38
C CYS A 189 9.33 -20.47 17.66
N VAL A 190 8.53 -20.07 18.65
CA VAL A 190 8.35 -20.78 19.92
C VAL A 190 6.90 -21.22 20.07
N LEU A 191 6.69 -22.53 20.21
CA LEU A 191 5.41 -23.10 20.62
C LEU A 191 5.42 -23.32 22.13
N SER A 192 4.59 -22.55 22.83
CA SER A 192 4.41 -22.63 24.28
C SER A 192 3.12 -23.35 24.60
N VAL A 193 3.22 -24.46 25.32
CA VAL A 193 2.10 -25.30 25.73
C VAL A 193 1.81 -25.03 27.21
N TRP A 194 0.66 -24.44 27.49
CA TRP A 194 0.18 -24.24 28.85
C TRP A 194 -0.53 -25.50 29.34
N VAL A 195 -0.08 -26.01 30.49
CA VAL A 195 -0.56 -27.26 31.10
C VAL A 195 -0.94 -27.09 32.59
N GLY A 196 -0.92 -25.86 33.10
CA GLY A 196 -1.23 -25.59 34.50
C GLY A 196 -0.18 -26.16 35.48
N GLN A 197 -0.61 -26.63 36.65
CA GLN A 197 0.28 -27.17 37.69
C GLN A 197 0.42 -28.70 37.64
N GLN A 198 0.21 -29.31 36.48
CA GLN A 198 0.24 -30.76 36.32
C GLN A 198 1.68 -31.30 36.27
N ASP A 199 1.96 -32.38 37.00
CA ASP A 199 3.23 -33.11 36.96
C ASP A 199 3.24 -34.07 35.76
N ILE A 200 3.41 -33.49 34.58
CA ILE A 200 3.45 -34.19 33.30
C ILE A 200 4.68 -33.78 32.51
N ARG A 201 5.09 -34.61 31.56
CA ARG A 201 6.06 -34.23 30.53
C ARG A 201 5.30 -33.96 29.23
N VAL A 202 5.67 -32.91 28.50
CA VAL A 202 5.07 -32.62 27.19
C VAL A 202 6.01 -33.12 26.10
N ARG A 203 5.46 -33.75 25.07
CA ARG A 203 6.19 -34.15 23.86
C ARG A 203 5.49 -33.58 22.64
N LEU A 204 6.27 -33.12 21.67
CA LEU A 204 5.76 -32.75 20.35
C LEU A 204 6.17 -33.83 19.34
N ARG A 205 5.19 -34.38 18.64
CA ARG A 205 5.43 -35.23 17.47
C ARG A 205 5.12 -34.45 16.21
N SER A 206 6.11 -34.26 15.34
CA SER A 206 5.87 -33.68 14.02
C SER A 206 4.97 -34.57 13.18
N LEU A 207 3.91 -34.00 12.61
CA LEU A 207 3.02 -34.67 11.67
C LEU A 207 3.30 -34.22 10.24
N ALA A 208 3.60 -32.94 10.05
CA ALA A 208 3.96 -32.38 8.76
C ALA A 208 4.79 -31.10 8.93
N GLY A 209 5.94 -31.03 8.25
CA GLY A 209 6.67 -29.77 8.06
C GLY A 209 7.19 -29.10 9.33
N VAL A 210 7.30 -29.79 10.47
CA VAL A 210 7.84 -29.19 11.71
C VAL A 210 9.08 -29.92 12.17
N GLN A 211 10.15 -29.17 12.43
CA GLN A 211 11.34 -29.64 13.12
C GLN A 211 11.26 -29.15 14.58
N VAL A 212 11.42 -30.08 15.51
CA VAL A 212 11.34 -29.81 16.95
C VAL A 212 12.61 -30.30 17.63
N GLU A 213 13.27 -29.43 18.39
CA GLU A 213 14.39 -29.83 19.23
C GLU A 213 14.45 -28.96 20.50
N PRO A 214 14.31 -29.51 21.72
CA PRO A 214 14.07 -30.93 22.03
C PRO A 214 12.63 -31.37 21.76
N GLU A 215 12.42 -32.65 21.42
CA GLU A 215 11.08 -33.21 21.19
C GLU A 215 10.23 -33.32 22.46
N SER A 216 10.84 -33.32 23.64
CA SER A 216 10.14 -33.44 24.91
C SER A 216 10.71 -32.53 25.98
N VAL A 217 9.84 -31.88 26.74
CA VAL A 217 10.16 -30.85 27.73
C VAL A 217 9.32 -31.10 28.99
N GLU A 218 9.96 -31.00 30.14
CA GLU A 218 9.27 -30.89 31.42
C GLU A 218 8.77 -29.45 31.60
N PRO A 219 7.46 -29.23 31.81
CA PRO A 219 6.91 -27.90 32.01
C PRO A 219 7.62 -27.17 33.13
N SER A 220 8.11 -25.97 32.84
CA SER A 220 8.58 -25.05 33.87
C SER A 220 7.47 -24.05 34.12
N ARG A 221 7.09 -23.87 35.39
CA ARG A 221 6.12 -22.83 35.80
C ARG A 221 4.76 -22.95 35.09
N GLY A 222 4.40 -24.18 34.70
CA GLY A 222 3.18 -24.54 33.99
C GLY A 222 3.21 -24.39 32.48
N PHE A 223 4.39 -24.13 31.90
CA PHE A 223 4.58 -24.01 30.46
C PHE A 223 5.68 -24.95 29.96
N ALA A 224 5.41 -25.72 28.92
CA ALA A 224 6.43 -26.40 28.12
C ALA A 224 6.69 -25.60 26.84
N ARG A 225 7.93 -25.14 26.65
CA ARG A 225 8.31 -24.26 25.54
C ARG A 225 9.19 -25.00 24.55
N PHE A 226 8.76 -25.05 23.30
CA PHE A 226 9.44 -25.75 22.23
C PHE A 226 9.88 -24.75 21.17
N PRO A 227 11.19 -24.56 20.98
CA PRO A 227 11.65 -23.90 19.78
C PRO A 227 11.42 -24.83 18.59
N ILE A 228 10.75 -24.32 17.57
CA ILE A 228 10.42 -25.09 16.38
C ILE A 228 10.81 -24.31 15.13
N VAL A 229 11.07 -25.05 14.05
CA VAL A 229 11.23 -24.51 12.71
C VAL A 229 10.23 -25.21 11.81
N VAL A 230 9.46 -24.44 11.06
CA VAL A 230 8.51 -25.01 10.09
C VAL A 230 9.17 -24.98 8.71
N SER A 231 9.17 -26.10 8.00
CA SER A 231 9.61 -26.21 6.62
C SER A 231 8.42 -26.44 5.70
N GLY A 232 8.38 -25.71 4.59
CA GLY A 232 7.30 -25.82 3.60
C GLY A 232 6.05 -24.98 3.91
N GLY A 233 4.91 -25.38 3.33
CA GLY A 233 3.65 -24.61 3.35
C GLY A 233 2.64 -25.00 4.42
N GLU A 234 2.95 -26.01 5.24
CA GLU A 234 2.07 -26.53 6.30
C GLU A 234 2.92 -26.98 7.50
N GLY A 235 2.46 -26.66 8.71
CA GLY A 235 3.08 -27.08 9.96
C GLY A 235 2.04 -27.76 10.85
N ARG A 236 2.18 -29.06 11.09
CA ARG A 236 1.30 -29.82 11.98
C ARG A 236 2.10 -30.60 13.02
N VAL A 237 1.64 -30.54 14.27
CA VAL A 237 2.21 -31.28 15.38
C VAL A 237 1.11 -31.96 16.20
N ASP A 238 1.45 -33.09 16.81
CA ASP A 238 0.69 -33.66 17.90
C ASP A 238 1.36 -33.26 19.21
N VAL A 239 0.63 -32.53 20.06
CA VAL A 239 1.06 -32.17 21.40
C VAL A 239 0.59 -33.28 22.33
N GLU A 240 1.54 -33.95 22.98
CA GLU A 240 1.28 -35.11 23.82
C GLU A 240 1.64 -34.80 25.27
N ALA A 241 0.71 -35.07 26.18
CA ALA A 241 0.93 -35.09 27.62
C ALA A 241 1.29 -36.51 28.05
N LEU A 242 2.45 -36.65 28.68
CA LEU A 242 3.00 -37.91 29.18
C LEU A 242 3.08 -37.89 30.70
N ASP A 243 2.86 -39.03 31.34
CA ASP A 243 3.19 -39.17 32.76
C ASP A 243 4.72 -39.14 32.99
N PRO A 244 5.18 -39.04 34.24
CA PRO A 244 6.62 -39.06 34.55
C PRO A 244 7.36 -40.35 34.10
N LYS A 245 6.63 -41.43 33.83
CA LYS A 245 7.17 -42.71 33.33
C LYS A 245 7.16 -42.80 31.81
N GLY A 246 6.61 -41.81 31.10
CA GLY A 246 6.53 -41.73 29.65
C GLY A 246 5.26 -42.32 29.03
N ALA A 247 4.25 -42.70 29.81
CA ALA A 247 2.97 -43.18 29.29
C ALA A 247 2.10 -42.02 28.76
N LEU A 248 1.45 -42.21 27.62
CA LEU A 248 0.58 -41.20 27.01
C LEU A 248 -0.72 -41.03 27.81
N LEU A 249 -0.96 -39.82 28.31
CA LEU A 249 -2.17 -39.44 29.04
C LEU A 249 -3.21 -38.82 28.12
N ALA A 250 -2.79 -37.83 27.33
CA ALA A 250 -3.63 -37.16 26.34
C ALA A 250 -2.80 -36.62 25.18
N ALA A 251 -3.45 -36.41 24.05
CA ALA A 251 -2.85 -35.80 22.87
C ALA A 251 -3.81 -34.82 22.21
N ARG A 252 -3.27 -33.80 21.54
CA ARG A 252 -4.04 -32.84 20.77
C ARG A 252 -3.27 -32.42 19.54
N GLU A 253 -3.93 -32.51 18.40
CA GLU A 253 -3.36 -32.04 17.16
C GLU A 253 -3.45 -30.51 17.04
N VAL A 254 -2.39 -29.90 16.51
CA VAL A 254 -2.30 -28.46 16.24
C VAL A 254 -1.84 -28.25 14.80
N ARG A 255 -2.57 -27.41 14.07
CA ARG A 255 -2.06 -26.77 12.85
C ARG A 255 -1.51 -25.41 13.21
N LEU A 256 -0.25 -25.20 12.89
CA LEU A 256 0.47 -23.97 13.20
C LEU A 256 0.03 -22.85 12.25
N PRO A 257 -0.10 -21.60 12.75
CA PRO A 257 -0.32 -20.45 11.91
C PRO A 257 0.95 -20.11 11.13
N LEU A 258 0.87 -20.02 9.80
CA LEU A 258 2.04 -19.79 8.94
C LEU A 258 1.96 -18.51 8.13
N VAL A 259 3.08 -17.80 8.04
CA VAL A 259 3.24 -16.59 7.21
C VAL A 259 4.48 -16.74 6.32
N PRO A 260 4.34 -17.33 5.12
CA PRO A 260 5.43 -17.37 4.15
C PRO A 260 5.92 -15.97 3.76
N GLY A 261 7.24 -15.77 3.71
CA GLY A 261 7.85 -14.47 3.44
C GLY A 261 7.60 -13.43 4.54
N GLY A 262 7.18 -13.88 5.72
CA GLY A 262 6.88 -13.01 6.86
C GLY A 262 8.10 -12.54 7.64
N ILE A 263 7.82 -11.76 8.69
CA ILE A 263 8.79 -11.35 9.71
C ILE A 263 8.44 -12.01 11.04
N VAL A 264 9.41 -12.65 11.68
CA VAL A 264 9.30 -13.04 13.09
C VAL A 264 9.71 -11.84 13.94
N ALA A 265 8.83 -11.40 14.84
CA ALA A 265 9.03 -10.19 15.64
C ALA A 265 8.89 -10.46 17.14
N ARG A 266 9.76 -9.85 17.94
CA ARG A 266 9.74 -9.91 19.40
C ARG A 266 10.03 -8.53 19.97
N ALA A 267 9.34 -8.17 21.05
CA ALA A 267 9.58 -6.91 21.73
C ALA A 267 9.66 -7.12 23.24
N ALA A 268 10.61 -6.43 23.87
CA ALA A 268 10.78 -6.44 25.32
C ALA A 268 11.00 -5.02 25.84
N ALA A 269 10.19 -4.62 26.82
CA ALA A 269 10.38 -3.36 27.54
C ALA A 269 11.39 -3.55 28.66
N LYS A 270 12.53 -2.84 28.61
CA LYS A 270 13.57 -2.88 29.65
C LYS A 270 14.21 -1.50 29.82
N GLY A 271 14.26 -1.01 31.06
CA GLY A 271 14.98 0.23 31.40
C GLY A 271 14.48 1.48 30.65
N GLY A 272 13.16 1.63 30.50
CA GLY A 272 12.57 2.80 29.81
C GLY A 272 12.73 2.80 28.29
N ARG A 273 13.21 1.71 27.69
CA ARG A 273 13.30 1.49 26.24
C ARG A 273 12.63 0.19 25.89
N ILE A 274 12.13 0.08 24.66
CA ILE A 274 11.67 -1.19 24.12
C ILE A 274 12.69 -1.64 23.09
N ARG A 275 13.28 -2.80 23.31
CA ARG A 275 14.10 -3.48 22.30
C ARG A 275 13.18 -4.29 21.40
N VAL A 276 13.37 -4.15 20.09
CA VAL A 276 12.68 -4.90 19.06
C VAL A 276 13.68 -5.80 18.38
N ASP A 277 13.41 -7.10 18.38
CA ASP A 277 14.19 -8.08 17.65
C ASP A 277 13.32 -8.61 16.51
N TRP A 278 13.87 -8.65 15.30
CA TRP A 278 13.17 -9.19 14.13
C TRP A 278 14.08 -10.12 13.33
N GLN A 279 13.45 -11.08 12.66
CA GLN A 279 14.11 -12.00 11.74
C GLN A 279 13.22 -12.15 10.50
N GLN A 280 13.85 -12.21 9.34
CA GLN A 280 13.20 -12.47 8.07
C GLN A 280 14.16 -13.25 7.16
N LEU A 281 13.62 -13.94 6.16
CA LEU A 281 14.45 -14.57 5.14
C LEU A 281 15.00 -13.50 4.19
N GLY A 282 16.31 -13.56 3.95
CA GLY A 282 17.05 -12.48 3.31
C GLY A 282 17.40 -11.37 4.29
N ASP A 283 18.61 -10.83 4.18
CA ASP A 283 19.02 -9.75 5.06
C ASP A 283 18.32 -8.44 4.67
N SER A 284 17.45 -7.95 5.56
CA SER A 284 17.11 -6.53 5.60
C SER A 284 17.71 -5.91 6.85
N ASP A 285 18.48 -4.85 6.64
CA ASP A 285 19.13 -4.08 7.71
C ASP A 285 18.15 -3.21 8.49
N ALA A 286 17.02 -2.86 7.86
CA ALA A 286 16.00 -1.99 8.41
C ALA A 286 14.58 -2.53 8.22
N VAL A 287 13.67 -2.10 9.09
CA VAL A 287 12.25 -2.44 9.05
C VAL A 287 11.39 -1.23 9.36
N LEU A 288 10.19 -1.21 8.79
CA LEU A 288 9.13 -0.28 9.18
C LEU A 288 8.46 -0.78 10.45
N VAL A 289 8.22 0.11 11.40
CA VAL A 289 7.52 -0.18 12.66
C VAL A 289 6.36 0.77 12.81
N ASP A 290 5.17 0.20 12.94
CA ASP A 290 3.95 0.92 13.28
C ASP A 290 3.53 0.56 14.71
N VAL A 291 3.35 1.58 15.54
CA VAL A 291 3.02 1.42 16.95
C VAL A 291 1.54 1.68 17.14
N PHE A 292 0.88 0.78 17.86
CA PHE A 292 -0.55 0.82 18.11
C PHE A 292 -0.86 0.76 19.60
N GLN A 293 -1.89 1.51 20.00
CA GLN A 293 -2.59 1.34 21.27
C GLN A 293 -3.96 0.69 20.98
N GLY A 294 -4.09 -0.61 21.22
CA GLY A 294 -5.18 -1.40 20.64
C GLY A 294 -5.11 -1.37 19.12
N ARG A 295 -6.18 -0.89 18.45
CA ARG A 295 -6.21 -0.69 16.98
C ARG A 295 -5.99 0.76 16.53
N ARG A 296 -5.53 1.64 17.43
CA ARG A 296 -5.22 3.04 17.10
C ARG A 296 -3.76 3.15 16.71
N TRP A 297 -3.48 3.58 15.49
CA TRP A 297 -2.11 3.81 15.01
C TRP A 297 -1.59 5.14 15.55
N VAL A 298 -0.63 5.08 16.48
CA VAL A 298 -0.16 6.26 17.23
C VAL A 298 1.17 6.83 16.74
N LYS A 299 1.97 6.00 16.06
CA LYS A 299 3.31 6.37 15.61
C LYS A 299 3.77 5.47 14.47
N ALA A 300 4.46 6.07 13.51
CA ALA A 300 5.20 5.40 12.47
C ALA A 300 6.69 5.73 12.62
N LEU A 301 7.54 4.72 12.51
CA LEU A 301 9.00 4.87 12.48
C LEU A 301 9.63 3.68 11.73
N SER A 302 10.95 3.68 11.66
CA SER A 302 11.77 2.61 11.13
C SER A 302 12.93 2.37 12.08
N LEU A 303 13.37 1.13 12.15
CA LEU A 303 14.48 0.69 12.99
C LEU A 303 15.51 -0.03 12.14
N SER A 304 16.79 0.09 12.51
CA SER A 304 17.87 -0.74 11.95
C SER A 304 18.45 -1.65 13.02
N ARG A 305 19.16 -2.72 12.61
CA ARG A 305 19.79 -3.66 13.55
C ARG A 305 20.77 -2.98 14.52
N GLU A 306 21.38 -1.87 14.10
CA GLU A 306 22.27 -1.05 14.95
C GLU A 306 21.50 -0.23 15.99
N HIS A 307 20.27 0.16 15.67
CA HIS A 307 19.42 0.99 16.52
C HIS A 307 18.04 0.35 16.75
N PRO A 308 17.97 -0.85 17.39
CA PRO A 308 16.75 -1.67 17.47
C PRO A 308 15.80 -1.23 18.60
N HIS A 309 15.77 0.07 18.92
CA HIS A 309 15.12 0.56 20.13
C HIS A 309 14.10 1.66 19.83
N LEU A 310 12.90 1.53 20.41
CA LEU A 310 11.94 2.63 20.48
C LEU A 310 11.84 3.23 21.89
N ALA A 311 11.49 4.50 21.94
CA ALA A 311 11.10 5.18 23.17
C ALA A 311 9.78 4.60 23.70
N VAL A 312 9.69 4.46 25.02
CA VAL A 312 8.47 3.99 25.69
C VAL A 312 7.34 5.02 25.49
N PRO A 313 6.18 4.63 24.93
CA PRO A 313 5.10 5.58 24.66
C PRO A 313 4.32 6.01 25.91
N GLY A 314 4.49 5.30 27.02
CA GLY A 314 3.76 5.47 28.28
C GLY A 314 3.26 4.13 28.83
N PRO A 315 2.69 4.10 30.04
CA PRO A 315 2.11 2.88 30.61
C PRO A 315 0.91 2.40 29.77
N GLY A 316 0.77 1.09 29.63
CA GLY A 316 -0.29 0.44 28.88
C GLY A 316 0.19 -0.80 28.11
N VAL A 317 -0.75 -1.41 27.39
CA VAL A 317 -0.47 -2.48 26.43
C VAL A 317 -0.30 -1.88 25.05
N TRP A 318 0.80 -2.21 24.40
CA TRP A 318 1.19 -1.68 23.10
C TRP A 318 1.44 -2.81 22.13
N ARG A 319 1.14 -2.54 20.87
CA ARG A 319 1.31 -3.47 19.76
C ARG A 319 2.24 -2.85 18.73
N LEU A 320 3.17 -3.64 18.22
CA LEU A 320 4.02 -3.30 17.09
C LEU A 320 3.61 -4.14 15.88
N GLN A 321 3.56 -3.50 14.72
CA GLN A 321 3.50 -4.16 13.43
C GLN A 321 4.77 -3.81 12.68
N ILE A 322 5.55 -4.83 12.33
CA ILE A 322 6.87 -4.71 11.73
C ILE A 322 6.79 -5.21 10.29
N ARG A 323 7.20 -4.37 9.34
CA ARG A 323 7.07 -4.62 7.90
C ARG A 323 8.41 -4.46 7.21
N ALA A 324 8.61 -5.22 6.14
CA ALA A 324 9.81 -5.11 5.31
C ALA A 324 9.74 -3.90 4.37
N ASP A 325 8.53 -3.47 4.00
CA ASP A 325 8.26 -2.39 3.05
C ASP A 325 6.85 -1.81 3.29
N LEU A 326 6.45 -0.80 2.50
CA LEU A 326 5.17 -0.09 2.67
C LEU A 326 3.93 -0.94 2.35
N PHE A 327 4.08 -2.07 1.66
CA PHE A 327 3.02 -2.88 1.08
C PHE A 327 2.92 -4.28 1.71
N SER A 328 3.84 -4.65 2.60
CA SER A 328 3.90 -5.98 3.26
C SER A 328 3.04 -6.11 4.52
N ASP A 329 1.81 -5.58 4.51
CA ASP A 329 0.88 -5.75 5.64
C ASP A 329 0.61 -7.24 5.93
N ASN A 330 0.30 -8.02 4.89
CA ASN A 330 -0.04 -9.44 5.06
C ASN A 330 1.13 -10.34 5.47
N THR A 331 2.37 -9.85 5.37
CA THR A 331 3.59 -10.55 5.81
C THR A 331 4.23 -9.88 7.02
N ALA A 332 3.57 -8.90 7.63
CA ALA A 332 4.07 -8.20 8.80
C ALA A 332 4.28 -9.15 9.99
N GLY A 333 5.34 -8.91 10.75
CA GLY A 333 5.52 -9.48 12.09
C GLY A 333 4.75 -8.64 13.11
N VAL A 334 4.06 -9.27 14.04
CA VAL A 334 3.28 -8.56 15.06
C VAL A 334 3.73 -9.03 16.43
N THR A 335 3.93 -8.09 17.33
CA THR A 335 4.31 -8.39 18.72
C THR A 335 3.65 -7.37 19.64
N SER A 336 3.29 -7.81 20.84
CA SER A 336 2.68 -6.96 21.86
C SER A 336 3.52 -6.99 23.13
N PHE A 337 3.55 -5.87 23.84
CA PHE A 337 4.29 -5.73 25.09
C PHE A 337 3.52 -4.87 26.07
N VAL A 338 3.78 -5.07 27.36
CA VAL A 338 3.21 -4.27 28.44
C VAL A 338 4.26 -3.32 28.97
N VAL A 339 3.90 -2.05 29.07
CA VAL A 339 4.61 -1.05 29.85
C VAL A 339 3.78 -0.83 31.12
N ALA A 340 4.33 -1.18 32.28
CA ALA A 340 3.65 -0.95 33.55
C ALA A 340 4.61 -0.22 34.50
N ASP A 341 4.06 0.64 35.35
CA ASP A 341 4.81 1.37 36.37
C ASP A 341 5.35 0.42 37.46
N ARG A 342 4.74 -0.76 37.63
CA ARG A 342 5.16 -1.84 38.52
C ARG A 342 5.31 -3.16 37.76
N ALA A 343 6.36 -3.91 38.08
CA ALA A 343 6.55 -5.28 37.59
C ALA A 343 5.63 -6.27 38.34
N GLY A 344 5.51 -7.49 37.82
CA GLY A 344 4.78 -8.58 38.49
C GLY A 344 3.32 -8.74 38.02
N ILE A 345 2.46 -9.22 38.91
CA ILE A 345 1.11 -9.68 38.59
C ILE A 345 0.21 -8.60 37.97
N ASP A 346 0.37 -7.33 38.34
CA ASP A 346 -0.37 -6.20 37.77
C ASP A 346 -0.19 -6.11 36.25
N ARG A 347 1.01 -6.47 35.77
CA ARG A 347 1.36 -6.47 34.35
C ARG A 347 0.65 -7.60 33.61
N ALA A 348 0.55 -8.79 34.22
CA ALA A 348 -0.17 -9.93 33.66
C ALA A 348 -1.67 -9.64 33.61
N GLN A 349 -2.23 -9.06 34.67
CA GLN A 349 -3.64 -8.66 34.68
C GLN A 349 -3.96 -7.60 33.63
N ALA A 350 -3.08 -6.61 33.42
CA ALA A 350 -3.25 -5.62 32.35
C ALA A 350 -3.25 -6.27 30.96
N ALA A 351 -2.33 -7.23 30.71
CA ALA A 351 -2.33 -8.01 29.49
C ALA A 351 -3.62 -8.83 29.32
N ALA A 352 -4.06 -9.52 30.37
CA ALA A 352 -5.27 -10.36 30.36
C ALA A 352 -6.53 -9.55 30.05
N ARG A 353 -6.72 -8.40 30.70
CA ARG A 353 -7.85 -7.49 30.39
C ARG A 353 -7.80 -6.99 28.96
N PHE A 354 -6.61 -6.68 28.44
CA PHE A 354 -6.45 -6.25 27.06
C PHE A 354 -6.87 -7.35 26.07
N VAL A 355 -6.41 -8.59 26.28
CA VAL A 355 -6.78 -9.72 25.42
C VAL A 355 -8.28 -9.98 25.49
N LEU A 356 -8.87 -10.03 26.70
CA LEU A 356 -10.32 -10.27 26.84
C LEU A 356 -11.18 -9.19 26.20
N ALA A 357 -10.79 -7.91 26.28
CA ALA A 357 -11.51 -6.83 25.62
C ALA A 357 -11.56 -6.96 24.08
N ASP A 358 -10.58 -7.64 23.49
CA ASP A 358 -10.61 -8.00 22.06
C ASP A 358 -11.32 -9.34 21.82
N ALA A 359 -11.14 -10.29 22.74
CA ALA A 359 -11.70 -11.64 22.71
C ALA A 359 -13.22 -11.70 22.91
N ASP A 360 -13.86 -10.69 23.53
CA ASP A 360 -15.33 -10.58 23.60
C ASP A 360 -16.01 -10.68 22.20
N ARG A 361 -15.25 -10.44 21.12
CA ARG A 361 -15.70 -10.59 19.74
C ARG A 361 -15.40 -11.95 19.10
N GLN A 362 -14.54 -12.78 19.72
CA GLN A 362 -13.98 -14.02 19.17
C GLN A 362 -14.08 -15.23 20.12
N GLY A 363 -14.63 -15.06 21.33
CA GLY A 363 -14.68 -16.07 22.40
C GLY A 363 -13.66 -15.80 23.51
N LEU A 364 -13.91 -16.26 24.74
CA LEU A 364 -13.06 -15.99 25.90
C LEU A 364 -11.73 -16.78 25.86
N ASP A 365 -10.64 -16.15 26.30
CA ASP A 365 -9.32 -16.77 26.40
C ASP A 365 -9.12 -17.42 27.79
N PRO A 366 -8.88 -18.74 27.88
CA PRO A 366 -8.79 -19.44 29.17
C PRO A 366 -7.55 -19.05 29.99
N LEU A 367 -6.43 -18.72 29.35
CA LEU A 367 -5.23 -18.26 30.05
C LEU A 367 -5.44 -16.86 30.62
N ALA A 368 -6.13 -15.99 29.87
CA ALA A 368 -6.49 -14.65 30.36
C ALA A 368 -7.37 -14.74 31.62
N LEU A 369 -8.38 -15.62 31.61
CA LEU A 369 -9.22 -15.87 32.78
C LEU A 369 -8.40 -16.41 33.96
N ALA A 370 -7.54 -17.41 33.74
CA ALA A 370 -6.69 -17.96 34.79
C ALA A 370 -5.73 -16.95 35.43
N ILE A 371 -5.24 -15.96 34.66
CA ILE A 371 -4.44 -14.85 35.19
C ILE A 371 -5.30 -13.94 36.08
N LEU A 372 -6.51 -13.62 35.67
CA LEU A 372 -7.41 -12.76 36.45
C LEU A 372 -7.92 -13.44 37.72
N ASP A 373 -8.12 -14.75 37.68
CA ASP A 373 -8.54 -15.58 38.81
C ASP A 373 -7.38 -15.88 39.78
N GLY A 374 -6.15 -15.46 39.46
CA GLY A 374 -4.98 -15.63 40.33
C GLY A 374 -4.43 -17.07 40.35
N VAL A 375 -4.77 -17.89 39.37
CA VAL A 375 -4.31 -19.28 39.25
C VAL A 375 -2.85 -19.35 38.76
N VAL A 376 -2.42 -18.36 37.98
CA VAL A 376 -1.05 -18.30 37.45
C VAL A 376 -0.09 -17.78 38.53
N PRO A 377 0.95 -18.55 38.91
CA PRO A 377 1.92 -18.10 39.89
C PRO A 377 2.70 -16.87 39.42
N GLU A 378 3.12 -16.02 40.35
CA GLU A 378 3.92 -14.82 40.04
C GLU A 378 5.22 -15.15 39.30
N ALA A 379 5.84 -16.29 39.62
CA ALA A 379 7.04 -16.77 38.94
C ALA A 379 6.83 -17.04 37.44
N SER A 380 5.59 -17.28 36.99
CA SER A 380 5.19 -17.60 35.62
C SER A 380 4.77 -16.39 34.79
N VAL A 381 4.83 -15.17 35.33
CA VAL A 381 4.22 -13.96 34.72
C VAL A 381 4.79 -13.65 33.34
N GLU A 382 6.10 -13.80 33.13
CA GLU A 382 6.74 -13.52 31.85
C GLU A 382 6.28 -14.51 30.76
N GLU A 383 6.29 -15.81 31.10
CA GLU A 383 5.85 -16.88 30.22
C GLU A 383 4.36 -16.78 29.90
N ALA A 384 3.54 -16.45 30.91
CA ALA A 384 2.11 -16.24 30.74
C ALA A 384 1.79 -15.05 29.83
N ILE A 385 2.51 -13.93 29.96
CA ILE A 385 2.32 -12.77 29.07
C ILE A 385 2.72 -13.09 27.63
N ALA A 386 3.86 -13.78 27.43
CA ALA A 386 4.31 -14.18 26.11
C ALA A 386 3.29 -15.12 25.43
N ALA A 387 2.81 -16.13 26.15
CA ALA A 387 1.79 -17.05 25.65
C ALA A 387 0.43 -16.37 25.43
N LEU A 388 0.06 -15.43 26.31
CA LEU A 388 -1.20 -14.70 26.20
C LEU A 388 -1.25 -13.82 24.94
N PHE A 389 -0.14 -13.15 24.59
CA PHE A 389 -0.07 -12.31 23.39
C PHE A 389 0.11 -13.09 22.07
N ALA A 390 0.32 -14.39 22.11
CA ALA A 390 0.34 -15.24 20.91
C ALA A 390 -0.92 -15.05 20.05
N VAL A 391 -2.11 -15.11 20.66
CA VAL A 391 -3.40 -15.06 19.96
C VAL A 391 -3.60 -13.72 19.23
N PRO A 392 -3.55 -12.55 19.88
CA PRO A 392 -3.74 -11.26 19.20
C PRO A 392 -2.59 -10.92 18.22
N SER A 393 -1.43 -11.56 18.34
CA SER A 393 -0.29 -11.33 17.45
C SER A 393 -0.42 -12.04 16.09
N PHE A 394 -1.43 -12.90 15.91
CA PHE A 394 -1.72 -13.44 14.57
C PHE A 394 -2.36 -12.40 13.64
N ASP A 395 -3.15 -11.50 14.22
CA ASP A 395 -3.89 -10.46 13.52
C ASP A 395 -2.94 -9.39 12.96
N VAL A 396 -3.30 -8.70 11.87
CA VAL A 396 -2.60 -7.56 11.27
C VAL A 396 -3.60 -6.40 11.15
N VAL A 397 -3.18 -5.19 11.48
CA VAL A 397 -3.99 -3.98 11.26
C VAL A 397 -3.64 -3.43 9.89
N SER A 398 -4.62 -3.40 8.97
CA SER A 398 -4.40 -2.77 7.67
C SER A 398 -4.41 -1.25 7.86
N VAL A 399 -3.26 -0.65 7.64
CA VAL A 399 -3.11 0.80 7.65
C VAL A 399 -3.57 1.27 6.28
N GLY A 400 -4.88 1.61 6.18
CA GLY A 400 -5.62 1.74 4.93
C GLY A 400 -4.88 2.44 3.79
N SER A 401 -5.33 2.15 2.56
CA SER A 401 -4.68 2.61 1.32
C SER A 401 -4.37 4.11 1.37
N GLY A 402 -3.10 4.44 1.10
CA GLY A 402 -2.69 5.82 0.93
C GLY A 402 -3.56 6.47 -0.14
N MET A 403 -4.17 7.61 0.19
CA MET A 403 -4.91 8.39 -0.82
C MET A 403 -3.87 9.09 -1.68
N SER A 404 -3.99 9.00 -3.00
CA SER A 404 -3.23 9.83 -3.93
C SER A 404 -3.92 11.18 -4.09
N SER A 405 -3.16 12.23 -4.36
CA SER A 405 -3.75 13.53 -4.72
C SER A 405 -3.34 13.98 -6.10
N ARG A 406 -4.35 14.33 -6.91
CA ARG A 406 -4.22 15.06 -8.18
C ARG A 406 -4.59 16.54 -8.03
N LEU A 407 -4.95 16.98 -6.83
CA LEU A 407 -5.75 18.21 -6.60
C LEU A 407 -5.03 19.56 -6.80
N GLY A 408 -3.70 19.59 -6.97
CA GLY A 408 -2.96 20.83 -7.25
C GLY A 408 -2.42 20.95 -8.68
N VAL A 409 -2.14 19.82 -9.33
CA VAL A 409 -1.53 19.80 -10.67
C VAL A 409 -2.59 20.01 -11.75
N ASP A 410 -3.84 19.61 -11.51
CA ASP A 410 -4.89 19.61 -12.53
C ASP A 410 -5.22 20.99 -13.12
N GLN A 411 -5.21 22.09 -12.35
CA GLN A 411 -5.58 23.41 -12.91
C GLN A 411 -4.48 24.04 -13.77
N ALA A 412 -3.24 24.06 -13.28
CA ALA A 412 -2.11 24.61 -14.03
C ALA A 412 -1.78 23.75 -15.26
N LEU A 413 -1.85 22.43 -15.12
CA LEU A 413 -1.63 21.50 -16.22
C LEU A 413 -2.79 21.52 -17.22
N ALA A 414 -4.05 21.68 -16.79
CA ALA A 414 -5.18 21.88 -17.70
C ALA A 414 -5.00 23.15 -18.52
N LEU A 415 -4.56 24.25 -17.92
CA LEU A 415 -4.28 25.51 -18.64
C LEU A 415 -3.11 25.37 -19.62
N GLU A 416 -2.03 24.68 -19.24
CA GLU A 416 -0.90 24.41 -20.15
C GLU A 416 -1.28 23.47 -21.29
N GLN A 417 -2.03 22.39 -21.01
CA GLN A 417 -2.52 21.46 -22.02
C GLN A 417 -3.55 22.12 -22.94
N GLU A 418 -4.45 22.94 -22.41
CA GLU A 418 -5.38 23.73 -23.19
C GLU A 418 -4.61 24.69 -24.11
N ARG A 419 -3.59 25.38 -23.61
CA ARG A 419 -2.73 26.24 -24.42
C ARG A 419 -2.00 25.46 -25.52
N ARG A 420 -1.46 24.28 -25.22
CA ARG A 420 -0.79 23.40 -26.21
C ARG A 420 -1.79 22.87 -27.26
N ARG A 421 -3.02 22.52 -26.86
CA ARG A 421 -4.10 22.11 -27.77
C ARG A 421 -4.49 23.24 -28.70
N TRP A 422 -4.61 24.47 -28.19
CA TRP A 422 -4.85 25.66 -29.01
C TRP A 422 -3.69 25.94 -29.99
N GLN A 423 -2.44 25.77 -29.56
CA GLN A 423 -1.27 25.90 -30.44
C GLN A 423 -1.26 24.84 -31.54
N ALA A 424 -1.56 23.58 -31.21
CA ALA A 424 -1.65 22.48 -32.18
C ALA A 424 -2.80 22.71 -33.18
N ALA A 425 -3.98 23.10 -32.70
CA ALA A 425 -5.13 23.42 -33.55
C ALA A 425 -4.85 24.59 -34.49
N ALA A 426 -4.19 25.66 -33.99
CA ALA A 426 -3.76 26.79 -34.81
C ALA A 426 -2.76 26.36 -35.90
N ALA A 427 -1.78 25.51 -35.57
CA ALA A 427 -0.82 24.99 -36.53
C ALA A 427 -1.49 24.12 -37.61
N ILE A 428 -2.38 23.20 -37.23
CA ILE A 428 -3.15 22.35 -38.15
C ILE A 428 -3.99 23.22 -39.11
N PHE A 429 -4.67 24.23 -38.57
CA PHE A 429 -5.47 25.15 -39.38
C PHE A 429 -4.61 25.96 -40.36
N LEU A 430 -3.48 26.49 -39.90
CA LEU A 430 -2.56 27.30 -40.73
C LEU A 430 -1.95 26.47 -41.87
N ILE A 431 -1.58 25.21 -41.60
CA ILE A 431 -1.14 24.25 -42.63
C ILE A 431 -2.26 24.02 -43.65
N GLY A 432 -3.48 23.75 -43.19
CA GLY A 432 -4.64 23.57 -44.06
C GLY A 432 -4.91 24.79 -44.96
N LEU A 433 -4.77 25.99 -44.41
CA LEU A 433 -4.95 27.25 -45.13
C LEU A 433 -3.89 27.45 -46.22
N ILE A 434 -2.63 27.14 -45.93
CA ILE A 434 -1.54 27.19 -46.92
C ILE A 434 -1.80 26.19 -48.07
N VAL A 435 -2.16 24.95 -47.74
CA VAL A 435 -2.45 23.91 -48.74
C VAL A 435 -3.66 24.31 -49.61
N ALA A 436 -4.73 24.81 -48.99
CA ALA A 436 -5.91 25.28 -49.71
C ALA A 436 -5.59 26.47 -50.63
N ALA A 437 -4.77 27.42 -50.20
CA ALA A 437 -4.35 28.56 -51.01
C ALA A 437 -3.52 28.14 -52.23
N VAL A 438 -2.63 27.14 -52.07
CA VAL A 438 -1.86 26.58 -53.19
C VAL A 438 -2.79 25.89 -54.19
N LEU A 439 -3.73 25.06 -53.72
CA LEU A 439 -4.70 24.38 -54.58
C LEU A 439 -5.60 25.37 -55.32
N LEU A 440 -6.08 26.42 -54.65
CA LEU A 440 -6.87 27.48 -55.25
C LEU A 440 -6.08 28.20 -56.36
N ARG A 441 -4.81 28.52 -56.12
CA ARG A 441 -3.94 29.17 -57.11
C ARG A 441 -3.71 28.28 -58.33
N VAL A 442 -3.51 26.98 -58.13
CA VAL A 442 -3.41 25.99 -59.21
C VAL A 442 -4.71 25.92 -60.00
N GLU A 443 -5.86 25.92 -59.33
CA GLU A 443 -7.17 25.86 -59.98
C GLU A 443 -7.46 27.11 -60.82
N ILE A 444 -7.15 28.31 -60.30
CA ILE A 444 -7.30 29.57 -61.03
C ILE A 444 -6.42 29.57 -62.29
N LEU A 445 -5.16 29.14 -62.16
CA LEU A 445 -4.23 29.05 -63.29
C LEU A 445 -4.72 28.04 -64.33
N ALA A 446 -5.18 26.85 -63.91
CA ALA A 446 -5.73 25.84 -64.81
C ALA A 446 -6.96 26.37 -65.57
N ARG A 447 -7.87 27.09 -64.91
CA ARG A 447 -9.05 27.71 -65.55
C ARG A 447 -8.67 28.76 -66.58
N THR A 448 -7.69 29.62 -66.27
CA THR A 448 -7.23 30.62 -67.25
C THR A 448 -6.59 29.98 -68.48
N ARG A 449 -5.91 28.83 -68.31
CA ARG A 449 -5.27 28.09 -69.41
C ARG A 449 -6.29 27.31 -70.25
N ALA A 450 -7.28 26.69 -69.61
CA ALA A 450 -8.38 26.00 -70.30
C ALA A 450 -9.23 26.98 -71.13
N ARG A 451 -9.51 28.18 -70.60
CA ARG A 451 -10.18 29.24 -71.37
C ARG A 451 -9.37 29.65 -72.61
N ARG A 452 -8.07 29.88 -72.45
CA ARG A 452 -7.19 30.21 -73.61
C ARG A 452 -7.11 29.09 -74.65
N LEU A 453 -7.19 27.83 -74.25
CA LEU A 453 -7.20 26.69 -75.18
C LEU A 453 -8.55 26.51 -75.88
N LEU A 454 -9.66 26.76 -75.18
CA LEU A 454 -11.00 26.77 -75.76
C LEU A 454 -11.20 27.95 -76.72
N ASP A 455 -10.70 29.14 -76.36
CA ASP A 455 -10.72 30.33 -77.24
C ASP A 455 -9.84 30.11 -78.49
N ALA A 456 -8.79 29.28 -78.39
CA ALA A 456 -7.94 28.91 -79.53
C ALA A 456 -8.52 27.78 -80.40
N LEU A 457 -9.55 27.06 -79.92
CA LEU A 457 -10.23 25.98 -80.63
C LEU A 457 -11.61 26.40 -81.19
N GLY A 458 -12.18 27.48 -80.67
CA GLY A 458 -13.53 27.96 -80.98
C GLY A 458 -13.59 29.01 -82.08
N ASP A 459 -13.09 28.71 -83.27
CA ASP A 459 -13.59 29.33 -84.51
C ASP A 459 -14.63 28.37 -85.13
N GLY A 460 -15.86 28.44 -84.63
CA GLY A 460 -17.02 27.76 -85.23
C GLY A 460 -17.91 27.00 -84.24
N GLU A 461 -19.09 27.54 -84.00
CA GLU A 461 -20.29 26.96 -83.38
C GLU A 461 -20.47 26.91 -81.84
N SER A 462 -21.73 27.19 -81.48
CA SER A 462 -22.27 27.62 -80.18
C SER A 462 -22.05 26.68 -78.99
N PRO A 463 -22.01 27.20 -77.74
CA PRO A 463 -21.66 26.41 -76.57
C PRO A 463 -22.82 25.54 -76.07
N PRO A 464 -22.59 24.28 -75.65
CA PRO A 464 -23.58 23.50 -74.93
C PRO A 464 -23.70 23.97 -73.46
N PRO A 465 -24.84 23.69 -72.78
CA PRO A 465 -25.05 24.11 -71.40
C PRO A 465 -24.02 23.47 -70.47
N SER A 466 -23.38 24.30 -69.63
CA SER A 466 -22.37 23.88 -68.68
C SER A 466 -22.97 22.92 -67.65
N THR A 467 -22.66 21.63 -67.75
CA THR A 467 -22.73 20.75 -66.59
C THR A 467 -21.62 21.16 -65.64
N SER A 468 -21.97 21.86 -64.57
CA SER A 468 -21.04 22.25 -63.51
C SER A 468 -20.66 21.02 -62.68
N SER A 469 -19.82 20.14 -63.22
CA SER A 469 -19.29 19.00 -62.46
C SER A 469 -17.98 19.35 -61.75
N SER A 470 -17.99 19.04 -60.45
CA SER A 470 -16.89 18.50 -59.64
C SER A 470 -15.55 19.25 -59.47
N GLY A 471 -15.32 20.42 -60.05
CA GLY A 471 -14.08 21.19 -59.77
C GLY A 471 -14.13 22.09 -58.53
N ARG A 472 -15.32 22.63 -58.20
CA ARG A 472 -15.50 23.73 -57.23
C ARG A 472 -15.30 23.35 -55.75
N GLY A 473 -15.06 22.08 -55.45
CA GLY A 473 -15.09 21.57 -54.09
C GLY A 473 -13.73 21.20 -53.50
N LEU A 474 -12.67 21.03 -54.29
CA LEU A 474 -11.47 20.34 -53.77
C LEU A 474 -10.71 21.17 -52.72
N TRP A 475 -10.42 22.44 -52.99
CA TRP A 475 -9.75 23.31 -52.01
C TRP A 475 -10.61 23.52 -50.76
N ALA A 476 -11.93 23.66 -50.94
CA ALA A 476 -12.89 23.83 -49.86
C ALA A 476 -13.04 22.55 -49.02
N PHE A 477 -13.02 21.38 -49.66
CA PHE A 477 -13.06 20.07 -49.02
C PHE A 477 -11.78 19.79 -48.22
N VAL A 478 -10.60 20.07 -48.80
CA VAL A 478 -9.33 19.94 -48.08
C VAL A 478 -9.31 20.88 -46.87
N LEU A 479 -9.70 22.14 -47.04
CA LEU A 479 -9.79 23.09 -45.93
C LEU A 479 -10.77 22.59 -44.84
N LEU A 480 -11.93 22.07 -45.23
CA LEU A 480 -12.92 21.49 -44.32
C LEU A 480 -12.32 20.34 -43.50
N VAL A 481 -11.55 19.44 -44.13
CA VAL A 481 -10.88 18.34 -43.43
C VAL A 481 -9.89 18.86 -42.40
N PHE A 482 -9.08 19.88 -42.73
CA PHE A 482 -8.15 20.48 -41.76
C PHE A 482 -8.86 21.23 -40.63
N VAL A 483 -9.98 21.90 -40.91
CA VAL A 483 -10.84 22.50 -39.89
C VAL A 483 -11.41 21.42 -38.96
N LEU A 484 -11.91 20.32 -39.52
CA LEU A 484 -12.45 19.21 -38.73
C LEU A 484 -11.37 18.57 -37.85
N MET A 485 -10.14 18.42 -38.38
CA MET A 485 -8.97 17.95 -37.62
C MET A 485 -8.57 18.92 -36.49
N ALA A 486 -8.61 20.23 -36.73
CA ALA A 486 -8.33 21.24 -35.70
C ALA A 486 -9.42 21.24 -34.60
N VAL A 487 -10.69 21.09 -34.99
CA VAL A 487 -11.81 20.94 -34.04
C VAL A 487 -11.69 19.64 -33.25
N LEU A 488 -11.28 18.53 -33.89
CA LEU A 488 -11.01 17.26 -33.22
C LEU A 488 -9.87 17.39 -32.20
N ALA A 489 -8.79 18.09 -32.53
CA ALA A 489 -7.67 18.36 -31.62
C ALA A 489 -8.08 19.22 -30.39
N LEU A 490 -9.12 20.04 -30.52
CA LEU A 490 -9.73 20.79 -29.42
C LEU A 490 -10.78 19.98 -28.64
N SER A 491 -11.27 18.86 -29.20
CA SER A 491 -12.31 18.06 -28.57
C SER A 491 -11.75 17.20 -27.43
N LYS A 492 -12.37 17.30 -26.24
CA LYS A 492 -11.96 16.56 -25.02
C LYS A 492 -12.12 15.03 -25.11
N ARG A 493 -12.61 14.47 -26.23
CA ARG A 493 -13.09 13.07 -26.30
C ARG A 493 -12.11 12.08 -26.94
N TRP A 494 -11.01 12.53 -27.54
CA TRP A 494 -10.10 11.69 -28.33
C TRP A 494 -8.71 11.48 -27.72
N PHE A 495 -8.44 12.08 -26.56
CA PHE A 495 -7.26 11.89 -25.72
C PHE A 495 -7.71 11.84 -24.27
#